data_AF-A0A1Y2GVP5-F1
#
_entry.id   AF-A0A1Y2GVP5-F1
#
_cell.length_a   1.000
_cell.length_b   1.000
_cell.length_c   1.000
_cell.angle_alpha   90.00
_cell.angle_beta   90.00
_cell.angle_gamma   90.00
#
_symmetry.space_group_name_H-M   'P 1'
#
loop_
_entity.id
_entity.type
_entity.pdbx_description
1 polymer ?
#
loop_
_entity_poly.entity_id
_entity_poly.type
_entity_poly.pdbx_seq_one_letter_code
_entity_poly.pdbx_strand_id
1 'polypeptide(L)'
;MPLIGTPAGLVAQVRFNHSSARDTTQIPSFDKYKSGSGDASNRAFSYFMVGTTGALSFLGAKTTVADFLANMSASADVLALAKVEVDLSTIPEGRNVTIKWRGKPVFIRHRTADEIEEANSVNIKDLRDPQTDAERASKPEWLVMLGVCTHLGCVPIGEAGDYGGWYCPCHGSHYDISGRIRKGPAPLNLEIPVHSFEEGNKLVIG
;
A
#
# COMPACT_ATOMS: atom_id res chain seq x y z
N MET A 1 42.45 93.12 54.22
CA MET A 1 43.62 92.70 53.42
C MET A 1 43.24 91.47 52.59
N PRO A 2 43.86 91.23 51.43
CA PRO A 2 43.26 90.46 50.32
C PRO A 2 43.76 89.01 50.16
N LEU A 3 43.20 88.31 49.15
CA LEU A 3 43.59 87.02 48.54
C LEU A 3 43.21 85.76 49.37
N ILE A 4 42.64 84.66 48.85
CA ILE A 4 42.17 84.14 47.53
C ILE A 4 41.09 83.06 47.85
N GLY A 5 40.11 82.64 47.02
CA GLY A 5 39.71 82.95 45.64
C GLY A 5 38.50 82.07 45.20
N THR A 6 38.27 81.88 43.90
CA THR A 6 37.08 81.19 43.30
C THR A 6 37.42 80.65 41.89
N PRO A 7 36.60 79.80 41.20
CA PRO A 7 35.37 79.10 41.62
C PRO A 7 35.27 77.60 41.20
N ALA A 8 34.14 76.99 41.56
CA ALA A 8 33.35 75.98 40.81
C ALA A 8 34.03 74.72 40.20
N GLY A 9 33.64 73.55 40.73
CA GLY A 9 33.79 72.25 40.10
C GLY A 9 32.83 71.24 40.73
N LEU A 10 31.59 71.19 40.25
CA LEU A 10 30.54 70.32 40.80
C LEU A 10 30.83 68.84 40.45
N VAL A 11 31.64 68.17 41.27
CA VAL A 11 31.85 66.72 41.14
C VAL A 11 30.57 66.01 41.55
N ALA A 12 29.75 65.66 40.54
CA ALA A 12 28.57 64.85 40.75
C ALA A 12 28.96 63.54 41.44
N GLN A 13 28.44 63.31 42.65
CA GLN A 13 28.54 61.99 43.25
C GLN A 13 27.76 60.99 42.41
N VAL A 14 28.48 60.23 41.60
CA VAL A 14 27.96 59.01 40.97
C VAL A 14 27.64 58.05 42.10
N ARG A 15 26.39 58.10 42.57
CA ARG A 15 25.83 57.06 43.43
C ARG A 15 25.79 55.79 42.61
N PHE A 16 26.80 54.94 42.78
CA PHE A 16 26.75 53.54 42.37
C PHE A 16 25.67 52.83 43.18
N ASN A 17 24.42 53.03 42.78
CA ASN A 17 23.26 52.37 43.38
C ASN A 17 23.12 50.94 42.86
N HIS A 18 24.22 50.18 42.91
CA HIS A 18 24.14 48.74 42.97
C HIS A 18 23.91 48.38 44.43
N SER A 19 22.65 48.11 44.75
CA SER A 19 22.29 47.38 45.97
C SER A 19 23.07 46.07 45.97
N SER A 20 24.17 46.04 46.73
CA SER A 20 24.95 44.84 46.99
C SER A 20 24.11 43.90 47.82
N ALA A 21 23.33 43.06 47.12
CA ALA A 21 22.79 41.85 47.69
C ALA A 21 23.97 41.13 48.37
N ARG A 22 23.82 40.82 49.66
CA ARG A 22 24.87 40.13 50.43
C ARG A 22 25.16 38.83 49.71
N ASP A 23 26.38 38.69 49.22
CA ASP A 23 26.78 37.50 48.48
C ASP A 23 27.02 36.34 49.46
N THR A 24 25.93 35.64 49.77
CA THR A 24 25.91 34.50 50.70
C THR A 24 26.36 33.20 50.05
N THR A 25 26.86 33.24 48.80
CA THR A 25 27.12 32.05 47.99
C THR A 25 28.55 32.06 47.45
N GLN A 26 29.48 31.47 48.20
CA GLN A 26 30.84 31.23 47.70
C GLN A 26 30.80 30.16 46.58
N ILE A 27 30.83 30.61 45.32
CA ILE A 27 30.81 29.73 44.14
C ILE A 27 32.22 29.14 43.95
N PRO A 28 32.40 27.80 43.96
CA PRO A 28 33.71 27.18 43.70
C PRO A 28 34.15 27.39 42.25
N SER A 29 35.46 27.38 41.98
CA SER A 29 35.97 27.44 40.60
C SER A 29 35.60 26.17 39.82
N PHE A 30 35.15 26.38 38.58
CA PHE A 30 34.87 25.33 37.60
C PHE A 30 35.86 25.31 36.44
N ASP A 31 37.01 25.99 36.55
CA ASP A 31 37.94 26.18 35.42
C ASP A 31 38.46 24.85 34.84
N LYS A 32 38.61 23.82 35.67
CA LYS A 32 38.95 22.44 35.26
C LYS A 32 37.91 21.78 34.34
N TYR A 33 36.65 22.22 34.40
CA TYR A 33 35.51 21.64 33.68
C TYR A 33 35.01 22.53 32.54
N LYS A 34 35.54 23.75 32.41
CA LYS A 34 35.15 24.70 31.37
C LYS A 34 35.83 24.35 30.06
N SER A 35 35.07 24.32 28.96
CA SER A 35 35.64 24.17 27.62
C SER A 35 36.54 25.37 27.28
N GLY A 36 37.71 25.09 26.68
CA GLY A 36 38.59 26.11 26.10
C GLY A 36 38.09 26.67 24.76
N SER A 37 37.07 26.04 24.15
CA SER A 37 36.47 26.46 22.89
C SER A 37 35.28 27.40 23.10
N GLY A 38 34.99 28.24 22.11
CA GLY A 38 33.84 29.17 22.15
C GLY A 38 32.49 28.46 22.25
N ASP A 39 31.55 29.07 22.96
CA ASP A 39 30.20 28.54 23.24
C ASP A 39 29.47 28.00 22.00
N ALA A 40 29.46 28.76 20.89
CA ALA A 40 28.85 28.33 19.64
C ALA A 40 29.46 27.04 19.07
N SER A 41 30.78 26.85 19.18
CA SER A 41 31.47 25.64 18.71
C SER A 41 31.15 24.43 19.60
N ASN A 42 31.10 24.62 20.92
CA ASN A 42 30.71 23.57 21.87
C ASN A 42 29.26 23.11 21.59
N ARG A 43 28.33 24.06 21.39
CA ARG A 43 26.92 23.74 21.07
C ARG A 43 26.79 23.04 19.73
N ALA A 44 27.51 23.49 18.69
CA ALA A 44 27.52 22.84 17.38
C ALA A 44 28.03 21.39 17.48
N PHE A 45 29.09 21.13 18.25
CA PHE A 45 29.59 19.78 18.50
C PHE A 45 28.57 18.93 19.26
N SER A 46 27.97 19.45 20.34
CA SER A 46 26.92 18.73 21.10
C SER A 46 25.71 18.38 20.23
N TYR A 47 25.22 19.32 19.41
CA TYR A 47 24.11 19.08 18.49
C TYR A 47 24.47 18.12 17.36
N PHE A 48 25.71 18.16 16.86
CA PHE A 48 26.22 17.18 15.91
C PHE A 48 26.19 15.76 16.51
N MET A 49 26.75 15.57 17.72
CA MET A 49 26.78 14.27 18.38
C MET A 49 25.37 13.73 18.68
N VAL A 50 24.46 14.58 19.18
CA VAL A 50 23.05 14.21 19.44
C VAL A 50 22.31 13.92 18.13
N GLY A 51 22.53 14.72 17.08
CA GLY A 51 21.94 14.53 15.76
C GLY A 51 22.40 13.23 15.08
N THR A 52 23.70 12.93 15.13
CA THR A 52 24.26 11.67 14.61
C THR A 52 23.71 10.46 15.37
N THR A 53 23.69 10.52 16.70
CA THR A 53 23.10 9.44 17.52
C THR A 53 21.62 9.25 17.18
N GLY A 54 20.84 10.34 17.09
CA GLY A 54 19.44 10.30 16.73
C GLY A 54 19.19 9.74 15.32
N ALA A 55 20.04 10.09 14.34
CA ALA A 55 19.96 9.55 12.98
C ALA A 55 20.23 8.03 12.95
N LEU A 56 21.24 7.55 13.67
CA LEU A 56 21.53 6.12 13.80
C LEU A 56 20.40 5.38 14.52
N SER A 57 19.86 5.93 15.60
CA SER A 57 18.70 5.36 16.31
C SER A 57 17.45 5.30 15.43
N PHE A 58 17.20 6.33 14.62
CA PHE A 58 16.10 6.34 13.65
C PHE A 58 16.26 5.26 12.58
N LEU A 59 17.46 5.09 12.03
CA LEU A 59 17.74 4.04 11.05
C LEU A 59 17.52 2.64 11.65
N GLY A 60 18.03 2.38 12.85
CA GLY A 60 17.80 1.12 13.57
C GLY A 60 16.32 0.86 13.86
N ALA A 61 15.58 1.86 14.34
CA ALA A 61 14.14 1.75 14.57
C ALA A 61 13.38 1.47 13.26
N LYS A 62 13.75 2.15 12.17
CA LYS A 62 13.16 1.95 10.83
C LYS A 62 13.39 0.52 10.33
N THR A 63 14.61 -0.01 10.40
CA THR A 63 14.90 -1.39 9.96
C THR A 63 14.14 -2.39 10.82
N THR A 64 14.17 -2.26 12.14
CA THR A 64 13.42 -3.15 13.05
C THR A 64 11.93 -3.18 12.72
N VAL A 65 11.28 -2.02 12.55
CA VAL A 65 9.85 -1.97 12.18
C VAL A 65 9.60 -2.56 10.79
N ALA A 66 10.48 -2.28 9.81
CA ALA A 66 10.37 -2.85 8.47
C ALA A 66 10.50 -4.38 8.47
N ASP A 67 11.43 -4.94 9.26
CA ASP A 67 11.65 -6.38 9.35
C ASP A 67 10.46 -7.10 10.02
N PHE A 68 9.87 -6.51 11.07
CA PHE A 68 8.63 -7.03 11.66
C PHE A 68 7.46 -7.00 10.67
N LEU A 69 7.30 -5.91 9.91
CA LEU A 69 6.26 -5.82 8.87
C LEU A 69 6.49 -6.80 7.72
N ALA A 70 7.75 -7.00 7.31
CA ALA A 70 8.13 -7.98 6.29
C ALA A 70 7.86 -9.42 6.77
N ASN A 71 8.14 -9.73 8.04
CA ASN A 71 7.83 -11.03 8.65
C ASN A 71 6.32 -11.33 8.71
N MET A 72 5.48 -10.30 8.85
CA MET A 72 4.01 -10.41 8.78
C MET A 72 3.44 -10.33 7.35
N SER A 73 4.28 -10.12 6.33
CA SER A 73 3.86 -10.03 4.93
C SER A 73 3.75 -11.43 4.27
N ALA A 74 3.40 -11.47 2.98
CA ALA A 74 3.24 -12.73 2.25
C ALA A 74 4.58 -13.49 2.17
N SER A 75 4.59 -14.74 2.64
CA SER A 75 5.76 -15.61 2.68
C SER A 75 6.17 -16.10 1.28
N ALA A 76 7.45 -16.51 1.14
CA ALA A 76 8.04 -16.87 -0.15
C ALA A 76 7.38 -18.06 -0.85
N ASP A 77 6.76 -18.98 -0.10
CA ASP A 77 5.95 -20.09 -0.62
C ASP A 77 4.63 -19.61 -1.22
N VAL A 78 3.96 -18.64 -0.60
CA VAL A 78 2.76 -17.99 -1.15
C VAL A 78 3.10 -17.20 -2.42
N LEU A 79 4.30 -16.60 -2.48
CA LEU A 79 4.81 -15.95 -3.68
C LEU A 79 5.27 -16.94 -4.76
N ALA A 80 5.76 -18.13 -4.40
CA ALA A 80 6.09 -19.18 -5.36
C ALA A 80 4.84 -19.73 -6.09
N LEU A 81 3.68 -19.73 -5.40
CA LEU A 81 2.36 -20.01 -5.99
C LEU A 81 1.80 -18.86 -6.87
N ALA A 82 2.64 -17.89 -7.27
CA ALA A 82 2.23 -16.80 -8.15
C ALA A 82 1.85 -17.26 -9.56
N LYS A 83 2.45 -18.36 -10.06
CA LYS A 83 2.13 -18.91 -11.39
C LYS A 83 1.57 -20.32 -11.29
N VAL A 84 0.50 -20.57 -12.04
CA VAL A 84 -0.08 -21.92 -12.22
C VAL A 84 -0.20 -22.21 -13.70
N GLU A 85 0.34 -23.36 -14.10
CA GLU A 85 0.17 -23.94 -15.43
C GLU A 85 -1.06 -24.87 -15.44
N VAL A 86 -1.90 -24.76 -16.47
CA VAL A 86 -3.03 -25.65 -16.71
C VAL A 86 -2.93 -26.19 -18.13
N ASP A 87 -3.00 -27.51 -18.29
CA ASP A 87 -3.11 -28.16 -19.60
C ASP A 87 -4.56 -28.10 -20.09
N LEU A 88 -4.77 -27.29 -21.13
CA LEU A 88 -6.09 -27.08 -21.74
C LEU A 88 -6.61 -28.34 -22.44
N SER A 89 -5.72 -29.27 -22.81
CA SER A 89 -6.06 -30.55 -23.46
C SER A 89 -6.91 -31.46 -22.58
N THR A 90 -6.91 -31.22 -21.26
CA THR A 90 -7.70 -31.96 -20.27
C THR A 90 -9.15 -31.46 -20.14
N ILE A 91 -9.49 -30.32 -20.75
CA ILE A 91 -10.77 -29.63 -20.56
C ILE A 91 -11.64 -29.80 -21.83
N PRO A 92 -12.64 -30.69 -21.80
CA PRO A 92 -13.56 -30.84 -22.92
C PRO A 92 -14.44 -29.60 -23.12
N GLU A 93 -14.92 -29.41 -24.34
CA GLU A 93 -15.82 -28.31 -24.72
C GLU A 93 -17.13 -28.30 -23.90
N GLY A 94 -17.65 -27.11 -23.61
CA GLY A 94 -18.88 -26.90 -22.84
C GLY A 94 -18.76 -27.16 -21.34
N ARG A 95 -17.55 -27.43 -20.80
CA ARG A 95 -17.34 -27.77 -19.39
C ARG A 95 -16.55 -26.69 -18.64
N ASN A 96 -16.97 -26.48 -17.40
CA ASN A 96 -16.30 -25.60 -16.43
C ASN A 96 -15.31 -26.37 -15.56
N VAL A 97 -14.08 -25.88 -15.46
CA VAL A 97 -13.08 -26.33 -14.46
C VAL A 97 -12.80 -25.19 -13.49
N THR A 98 -12.70 -25.52 -12.20
CA THR A 98 -12.28 -24.59 -11.16
C THR A 98 -10.95 -25.03 -10.58
N ILE A 99 -9.93 -24.18 -10.69
CA ILE A 99 -8.63 -24.38 -10.01
C ILE A 99 -8.46 -23.33 -8.90
N LYS A 100 -7.47 -23.54 -8.01
CA LYS A 100 -7.14 -22.59 -6.95
C LYS A 100 -5.80 -21.90 -7.26
N TRP A 101 -5.83 -20.58 -7.43
CA TRP A 101 -4.66 -19.74 -7.68
C TRP A 101 -4.59 -18.61 -6.66
N ARG A 102 -3.44 -18.43 -5.99
CA ARG A 102 -3.24 -17.43 -4.91
C ARG A 102 -4.35 -17.41 -3.85
N GLY A 103 -4.90 -18.58 -3.52
CA GLY A 103 -6.01 -18.75 -2.58
C GLY A 103 -7.41 -18.51 -3.15
N LYS A 104 -7.54 -17.84 -4.30
CA LYS A 104 -8.80 -17.56 -5.00
C LYS A 104 -9.15 -18.71 -5.97
N PRO A 105 -10.44 -19.01 -6.22
CA PRO A 105 -10.83 -19.84 -7.35
C PRO A 105 -10.62 -19.10 -8.67
N VAL A 106 -10.15 -19.81 -9.69
CA VAL A 106 -10.18 -19.37 -11.10
C VAL A 106 -11.06 -20.35 -11.86
N PHE A 107 -12.04 -19.82 -12.57
CA PHE A 107 -12.87 -20.54 -13.52
C PHE A 107 -12.22 -20.53 -14.89
N ILE A 108 -12.13 -21.71 -15.49
CA ILE A 108 -11.66 -21.93 -16.85
C ILE A 108 -12.80 -22.65 -17.56
N ARG A 109 -13.43 -22.01 -18.55
CA ARG A 109 -14.46 -22.60 -19.41
C ARG A 109 -13.92 -22.74 -20.82
N HIS A 110 -14.04 -23.94 -21.37
CA HIS A 110 -13.95 -24.18 -22.81
C HIS A 110 -15.35 -23.92 -23.39
N ARG A 111 -15.55 -22.79 -24.06
CA ARG A 111 -16.85 -22.36 -24.58
C ARG A 111 -17.15 -22.97 -25.94
N THR A 112 -18.43 -23.25 -26.18
CA THR A 112 -18.91 -23.66 -27.50
C THR A 112 -19.04 -22.48 -28.46
N ALA A 113 -19.16 -22.74 -29.77
CA ALA A 113 -19.44 -21.70 -30.76
C ALA A 113 -20.72 -20.90 -30.43
N ASP A 114 -21.79 -21.60 -30.04
CA ASP A 114 -23.08 -21.00 -29.69
C ASP A 114 -22.97 -20.05 -28.47
N GLU A 115 -22.17 -20.42 -27.46
CA GLU A 115 -21.92 -19.59 -26.27
C GLU A 115 -21.10 -18.33 -26.59
N ILE A 116 -20.19 -18.41 -27.57
CA ILE A 116 -19.43 -17.28 -28.06
C ILE A 116 -20.34 -16.32 -28.86
N GLU A 117 -21.26 -16.85 -29.68
CA GLU A 117 -22.25 -16.03 -30.37
C GLU A 117 -23.22 -15.37 -29.37
N GLU A 118 -23.72 -16.10 -28.37
CA GLU A 118 -24.55 -15.54 -27.29
C GLU A 118 -23.82 -14.39 -26.60
N ALA A 119 -22.57 -14.59 -26.15
CA ALA A 119 -21.77 -13.58 -25.47
C ALA A 119 -21.61 -12.28 -26.28
N ASN A 120 -21.43 -12.40 -27.60
CA ASN A 120 -21.24 -11.28 -28.53
C ASN A 120 -22.55 -10.61 -28.96
N SER A 121 -23.68 -11.33 -28.95
CA SER A 121 -25.01 -10.81 -29.29
C SER A 121 -25.59 -9.85 -28.24
N VAL A 122 -25.05 -9.87 -27.01
CA VAL A 122 -25.50 -9.04 -25.89
C VAL A 122 -25.27 -7.54 -26.17
N ASN A 123 -26.33 -6.74 -26.08
CA ASN A 123 -26.21 -5.29 -26.12
C ASN A 123 -25.41 -4.75 -24.92
N ILE A 124 -24.18 -4.32 -25.20
CA ILE A 124 -23.20 -3.82 -24.22
C ILE A 124 -23.73 -2.60 -23.44
N LYS A 125 -24.65 -1.81 -24.01
CA LYS A 125 -25.22 -0.61 -23.36
C LYS A 125 -26.20 -0.94 -22.23
N ASP A 126 -26.77 -2.14 -22.22
CA ASP A 126 -27.73 -2.59 -21.21
C ASP A 126 -27.01 -3.27 -20.02
N LEU A 127 -25.68 -3.42 -20.10
CA LEU A 127 -24.85 -3.93 -19.03
C LEU A 127 -24.51 -2.84 -18.00
N ARG A 128 -24.46 -3.23 -16.73
CA ARG A 128 -24.03 -2.34 -15.64
C ARG A 128 -22.56 -1.94 -15.76
N ASP A 129 -21.74 -2.86 -16.24
CA ASP A 129 -20.31 -2.72 -16.47
C ASP A 129 -20.04 -3.05 -17.95
N PRO A 130 -20.12 -2.04 -18.85
CA PRO A 130 -20.08 -2.26 -20.30
C PRO A 130 -18.72 -2.78 -20.78
N GLN A 131 -18.68 -4.07 -21.14
CA GLN A 131 -17.48 -4.73 -21.66
C GLN A 131 -17.83 -5.73 -22.77
N THR A 132 -17.06 -5.70 -23.85
CA THR A 132 -17.16 -6.69 -24.94
C THR A 132 -16.60 -8.05 -24.50
N ASP A 133 -16.92 -9.11 -25.23
CA ASP A 133 -16.33 -10.42 -24.96
C ASP A 133 -14.86 -10.49 -25.40
N ALA A 134 -14.51 -9.82 -26.51
CA ALA A 134 -13.14 -9.74 -27.04
C ALA A 134 -12.14 -9.02 -26.10
N GLU A 135 -12.61 -8.08 -25.27
CA GLU A 135 -11.81 -7.46 -24.21
C GLU A 135 -11.58 -8.37 -22.99
N ARG A 136 -12.34 -9.47 -22.87
CA ARG A 136 -12.33 -10.39 -21.72
C ARG A 136 -11.63 -11.70 -22.02
N ALA A 137 -11.85 -12.25 -23.21
CA ALA A 137 -11.26 -13.50 -23.67
C ALA A 137 -10.34 -13.24 -24.86
N SER A 138 -9.02 -13.30 -24.64
CA SER A 138 -8.03 -13.13 -25.73
C SER A 138 -8.10 -14.24 -26.79
N LYS A 139 -8.69 -15.38 -26.42
CA LYS A 139 -9.09 -16.48 -27.29
C LYS A 139 -10.56 -16.79 -26.99
N PRO A 140 -11.50 -16.64 -27.95
CA PRO A 140 -12.93 -16.70 -27.65
C PRO A 140 -13.37 -18.09 -27.13
N GLU A 141 -12.70 -19.17 -27.50
CA GLU A 141 -12.96 -20.51 -26.99
C GLU A 141 -12.54 -20.73 -25.53
N TRP A 142 -11.67 -19.87 -24.97
CA TRP A 142 -11.18 -19.97 -23.59
C TRP A 142 -11.56 -18.76 -22.74
N LEU A 143 -12.57 -18.91 -21.87
CA LEU A 143 -12.85 -17.92 -20.84
C LEU A 143 -12.12 -18.29 -19.55
N VAL A 144 -11.20 -17.41 -19.13
CA VAL A 144 -10.40 -17.54 -17.90
C VAL A 144 -10.73 -16.36 -16.99
N MET A 145 -11.30 -16.61 -15.81
CA MET A 145 -11.71 -15.54 -14.89
C MET A 145 -11.63 -15.93 -13.42
N LEU A 146 -11.47 -14.95 -12.54
CA LEU A 146 -11.51 -15.16 -11.10
C LEU A 146 -12.95 -15.43 -10.65
N GLY A 147 -13.14 -16.57 -9.98
CA GLY A 147 -14.42 -16.99 -9.40
C GLY A 147 -14.76 -16.26 -8.10
N VAL A 148 -14.49 -14.96 -8.03
CA VAL A 148 -14.65 -14.11 -6.85
C VAL A 148 -15.68 -13.05 -7.18
N CYS A 149 -16.89 -13.19 -6.62
CA CYS A 149 -17.99 -12.25 -6.84
C CYS A 149 -17.60 -10.84 -6.37
N THR A 150 -17.74 -9.86 -7.26
CA THR A 150 -17.35 -8.46 -7.02
C THR A 150 -18.21 -7.72 -5.99
N HIS A 151 -19.26 -8.35 -5.47
CA HIS A 151 -20.02 -7.83 -4.33
C HIS A 151 -19.22 -7.91 -3.02
N LEU A 152 -18.92 -9.13 -2.56
CA LEU A 152 -18.30 -9.41 -1.24
C LEU A 152 -17.35 -10.64 -1.25
N GLY A 153 -16.92 -11.09 -2.42
CA GLY A 153 -15.92 -12.15 -2.56
C GLY A 153 -16.42 -13.60 -2.47
N CYS A 154 -17.73 -13.83 -2.39
CA CYS A 154 -18.32 -15.18 -2.48
C CYS A 154 -17.97 -15.87 -3.81
N VAL A 155 -17.95 -17.21 -3.82
CA VAL A 155 -17.73 -18.02 -5.04
C VAL A 155 -19.04 -18.22 -5.80
N PRO A 156 -19.16 -17.79 -7.07
CA PRO A 156 -20.31 -18.13 -7.91
C PRO A 156 -20.35 -19.62 -8.29
N ILE A 157 -21.54 -20.18 -8.44
CA ILE A 157 -21.78 -21.53 -8.96
C ILE A 157 -21.90 -21.42 -10.48
N GLY A 158 -21.15 -22.22 -11.25
CA GLY A 158 -21.25 -22.26 -12.71
C GLY A 158 -22.44 -23.09 -13.21
N GLU A 159 -22.83 -22.88 -14.47
CA GLU A 159 -24.01 -23.51 -15.10
C GLU A 159 -25.31 -23.24 -14.29
N ALA A 160 -25.40 -22.04 -13.70
CA ALA A 160 -26.47 -21.66 -12.79
C ALA A 160 -26.91 -20.19 -12.95
N GLY A 161 -28.21 -19.96 -12.73
CA GLY A 161 -28.83 -18.64 -12.80
C GLY A 161 -29.36 -18.26 -14.19
N ASP A 162 -30.17 -17.19 -14.21
CA ASP A 162 -31.00 -16.75 -15.33
C ASP A 162 -30.30 -16.42 -16.68
N TYR A 163 -28.97 -16.48 -16.77
CA TYR A 163 -28.19 -16.04 -17.94
C TYR A 163 -27.11 -17.05 -18.39
N GLY A 164 -27.32 -18.35 -18.15
CA GLY A 164 -26.46 -19.44 -18.65
C GLY A 164 -25.05 -19.56 -18.05
N GLY A 165 -24.54 -18.49 -17.41
CA GLY A 165 -23.19 -18.43 -16.84
C GLY A 165 -23.11 -18.88 -15.39
N TRP A 166 -23.06 -17.90 -14.47
CA TRP A 166 -22.76 -18.13 -13.05
C TRP A 166 -23.73 -17.43 -12.10
N TYR A 167 -24.04 -18.09 -10.98
CA TYR A 167 -24.92 -17.55 -9.94
C TYR A 167 -24.20 -17.49 -8.58
N CYS A 168 -24.16 -16.31 -7.98
CA CYS A 168 -23.63 -16.11 -6.63
C CYS A 168 -24.76 -16.19 -5.58
N PRO A 169 -24.86 -17.29 -4.80
CA PRO A 169 -25.99 -17.53 -3.92
C PRO A 169 -26.06 -16.59 -2.71
N CYS A 170 -24.96 -15.95 -2.33
CA CYS A 170 -24.90 -15.09 -1.13
C CYS A 170 -25.91 -13.92 -1.16
N HIS A 171 -26.11 -13.30 -2.33
CA HIS A 171 -26.98 -12.13 -2.50
C HIS A 171 -27.65 -12.09 -3.88
N GLY A 172 -27.77 -13.24 -4.56
CA GLY A 172 -28.43 -13.36 -5.87
C GLY A 172 -27.81 -12.51 -6.99
N SER A 173 -26.47 -12.54 -7.14
CA SER A 173 -25.82 -11.91 -8.31
C SER A 173 -25.70 -12.92 -9.44
N HIS A 174 -26.18 -12.56 -10.64
CA HIS A 174 -26.15 -13.41 -11.83
C HIS A 174 -25.20 -12.84 -12.87
N TYR A 175 -24.34 -13.70 -13.40
CA TYR A 175 -23.36 -13.39 -14.42
C TYR A 175 -23.67 -14.19 -15.70
N ASP A 176 -23.48 -13.57 -16.86
CA ASP A 176 -23.66 -14.24 -18.15
C ASP A 176 -22.49 -15.16 -18.51
N ILE A 177 -22.54 -15.81 -19.69
CA ILE A 177 -21.53 -16.75 -20.17
C ILE A 177 -20.14 -16.11 -20.45
N SER A 178 -20.02 -14.78 -20.40
CA SER A 178 -18.75 -14.03 -20.42
C SER A 178 -18.27 -13.64 -19.01
N GLY A 179 -19.05 -13.95 -17.97
CA GLY A 179 -18.80 -13.55 -16.59
C GLY A 179 -19.20 -12.10 -16.29
N ARG A 180 -20.05 -11.48 -17.12
CA ARG A 180 -20.47 -10.08 -16.95
C ARG A 180 -21.71 -9.97 -16.07
N ILE A 181 -21.77 -8.97 -15.20
CA ILE A 181 -22.85 -8.81 -14.22
C ILE A 181 -24.16 -8.36 -14.89
N ARG A 182 -25.22 -9.14 -14.71
CA ARG A 182 -26.56 -8.88 -15.30
C ARG A 182 -27.60 -8.48 -14.26
N LYS A 183 -27.56 -9.08 -13.07
CA LYS A 183 -28.59 -8.93 -12.02
C LYS A 183 -27.98 -9.11 -10.63
N GLY A 184 -28.59 -8.49 -9.61
CA GLY A 184 -28.14 -8.53 -8.21
C GLY A 184 -27.32 -7.30 -7.79
N PRO A 185 -26.73 -7.29 -6.57
CA PRO A 185 -26.01 -6.14 -6.01
C PRO A 185 -24.54 -6.00 -6.42
N ALA A 186 -23.94 -7.00 -7.10
CA ALA A 186 -22.56 -6.88 -7.56
C ALA A 186 -22.37 -5.66 -8.50
N PRO A 187 -21.32 -4.83 -8.31
CA PRO A 187 -21.15 -3.60 -9.08
C PRO A 187 -20.46 -3.83 -10.44
N LEU A 188 -19.61 -4.85 -10.56
CA LEU A 188 -18.67 -5.05 -11.68
C LEU A 188 -18.71 -6.49 -12.22
N ASN A 189 -18.20 -6.68 -13.43
CA ASN A 189 -17.98 -7.99 -14.05
C ASN A 189 -16.93 -8.82 -13.29
N LEU A 190 -16.90 -10.14 -13.48
CA LEU A 190 -15.84 -10.97 -12.90
C LEU A 190 -14.47 -10.60 -13.48
N GLU A 191 -13.46 -10.49 -12.61
CA GLU A 191 -12.10 -10.08 -12.93
C GLU A 191 -11.38 -11.13 -13.80
N ILE A 192 -10.76 -10.71 -14.91
CA ILE A 192 -9.91 -11.57 -15.75
C ILE A 192 -8.49 -11.53 -15.16
N PRO A 193 -7.91 -12.65 -14.69
CA PRO A 193 -6.54 -12.67 -14.20
C PRO A 193 -5.58 -12.50 -15.37
N VAL A 194 -4.38 -11.95 -15.11
CA VAL A 194 -3.30 -11.92 -16.10
C VAL A 194 -2.92 -13.36 -16.44
N HIS A 195 -3.00 -13.70 -17.72
CA HIS A 195 -2.71 -15.03 -18.22
C HIS A 195 -2.10 -14.98 -19.63
N SER A 196 -1.38 -16.04 -20.00
CA SER A 196 -0.79 -16.23 -21.32
C SER A 196 -0.98 -17.66 -21.80
N PHE A 197 -1.20 -17.82 -23.10
CA PHE A 197 -1.24 -19.12 -23.77
C PHE A 197 0.15 -19.42 -24.32
N GLU A 198 0.80 -20.46 -23.81
CA GLU A 198 2.12 -20.89 -24.26
C GLU A 198 2.04 -22.01 -25.31
N GLU A 199 3.16 -22.29 -25.98
CA GLU A 199 3.27 -23.39 -26.93
C GLU A 199 3.01 -24.74 -26.24
N GLY A 200 2.27 -25.63 -26.91
CA GLY A 200 1.88 -26.93 -26.34
C GLY A 200 0.57 -26.93 -25.53
N ASN A 201 -0.36 -26.04 -25.85
CA ASN A 201 -1.73 -26.00 -25.27
C ASN A 201 -1.78 -25.76 -23.74
N LYS A 202 -0.79 -25.05 -23.22
CA LYS A 202 -0.71 -24.64 -21.82
C LYS A 202 -1.26 -23.23 -21.61
N LEU A 203 -2.03 -23.07 -20.54
CA LEU A 203 -2.45 -21.78 -20.00
C LEU A 203 -1.61 -21.50 -18.75
N VAL A 204 -0.90 -20.37 -18.73
CA VAL A 204 -0.17 -19.88 -17.56
C VAL A 204 -0.94 -18.71 -16.96
N ILE A 205 -1.27 -18.80 -15.67
CA ILE A 205 -1.97 -17.74 -14.93
C ILE A 205 -0.99 -17.16 -13.90
N GLY A 206 -0.60 -15.89 -14.05
CA GLY A 206 0.27 -15.17 -13.11
C GLY A 206 1.38 -14.29 -13.71
#